data_AF-A0A7Y3BEV0-F1
#
_entry.id   AF-A0A7Y3BEV0-F1
#
_cell.length_a   1.000
_cell.length_b   1.000
_cell.length_c   1.000
_cell.angle_alpha   90.00
_cell.angle_beta   90.00
_cell.angle_gamma   90.00
#
_symmetry.space_group_name_H-M   'P 1'
#
loop_
_entity.id
_entity.type
_entity.pdbx_description
1 polymer ?
#
loop_
_entity_poly.entity_id
_entity_poly.type
_entity_poly.pdbx_seq_one_letter_code
_entity_poly.pdbx_strand_id
1 'polypeptide(L)'
;MTRPTTIALIKGDGIGIDVTDATMAVVDAAVAKAGGQVLQYVPIIAGAGHYLETGLDIEAGGEERAGDADAILLGAIGLPSVRQPDGTEIAPHLRLRDRYGLYAGVR
;
A
#
# COMPACT_ATOMS: atom_id res chain seq x y z
N MET A 1 -10.40 -23.39 -12.45
CA MET A 1 -10.26 -21.93 -12.69
C MET A 1 -9.17 -21.43 -11.75
N THR A 2 -8.21 -20.65 -12.24
CA THR A 2 -7.14 -20.08 -11.40
C THR A 2 -7.71 -18.96 -10.53
N ARG A 3 -7.28 -18.88 -9.26
CA ARG A 3 -7.63 -17.78 -8.36
C ARG A 3 -7.13 -16.46 -8.97
N PRO A 4 -7.89 -15.35 -8.89
CA PRO A 4 -7.37 -14.02 -9.27
C PRO A 4 -6.11 -13.67 -8.47
N THR A 5 -5.13 -13.05 -9.12
CA THR A 5 -3.99 -12.45 -8.45
C THR A 5 -4.41 -11.12 -7.83
N THR A 6 -4.35 -11.01 -6.50
CA THR A 6 -4.79 -9.83 -5.76
C THR A 6 -3.61 -8.97 -5.31
N ILE A 7 -3.72 -7.66 -5.50
CA ILE A 7 -2.71 -6.68 -5.09
C ILE A 7 -3.33 -5.74 -4.05
N ALA A 8 -2.83 -5.77 -2.83
CA ALA A 8 -3.14 -4.79 -1.81
C ALA A 8 -2.55 -3.43 -2.23
N LEU A 9 -3.41 -2.44 -2.43
CA LEU A 9 -3.05 -1.15 -3.00
C LEU A 9 -3.09 -0.06 -1.93
N ILE A 10 -1.93 0.37 -1.46
CA ILE A 10 -1.76 1.45 -0.49
C ILE A 10 -1.16 2.66 -1.20
N LYS A 11 -2.01 3.57 -1.69
CA LYS A 11 -1.53 4.80 -2.35
C LYS A 11 -0.74 5.70 -1.40
N GLY A 12 -1.22 5.79 -0.15
CA GLY A 12 -0.63 6.60 0.89
C GLY A 12 -0.89 8.10 0.72
N ASP A 13 0.12 8.91 0.97
CA ASP A 13 0.05 10.37 1.08
C ASP A 13 0.79 11.09 -0.06
N GLY A 14 0.40 12.35 -0.29
CA GLY A 14 1.09 13.27 -1.19
C GLY A 14 1.23 12.69 -2.61
N ILE A 15 2.46 12.77 -3.16
CA ILE A 15 2.76 12.26 -4.52
C ILE A 15 2.59 10.75 -4.65
N GLY A 16 2.49 10.01 -3.53
CA GLY A 16 2.25 8.57 -3.52
C GLY A 16 1.01 8.18 -4.32
N ILE A 17 -0.02 9.04 -4.28
CA ILE A 17 -1.28 8.85 -5.02
C ILE A 17 -1.02 8.88 -6.53
N ASP A 18 -0.45 9.98 -7.03
CA ASP A 18 -0.24 10.22 -8.46
C ASP A 18 0.69 9.18 -9.10
N VAL A 19 1.80 8.85 -8.41
CA VAL A 19 2.77 7.87 -8.94
C VAL A 19 2.23 6.44 -8.90
N THR A 20 1.38 6.12 -7.92
CA THR A 20 0.74 4.80 -7.86
C THR A 20 -0.27 4.65 -9.00
N ASP A 21 -1.06 5.69 -9.29
CA ASP A 21 -2.01 5.67 -10.43
C ASP A 21 -1.30 5.51 -11.77
N ALA A 22 -0.19 6.23 -11.97
CA ALA A 22 0.66 6.05 -13.15
C ALA A 22 1.24 4.63 -13.23
N THR A 23 1.66 4.07 -12.10
CA THR A 23 2.21 2.70 -12.02
C THR A 23 1.16 1.67 -12.41
N MET A 24 -0.07 1.78 -11.90
CA MET A 24 -1.16 0.87 -12.23
C MET A 24 -1.45 0.84 -13.73
N ALA A 25 -1.50 2.01 -14.38
CA ALA A 25 -1.73 2.10 -15.82
C ALA A 25 -0.66 1.33 -16.63
N VAL A 26 0.61 1.44 -16.22
CA VAL A 26 1.72 0.72 -16.88
C VAL A 26 1.68 -0.77 -16.59
N VAL A 27 1.40 -1.16 -15.34
CA VAL A 27 1.30 -2.57 -14.93
C VAL A 27 0.17 -3.26 -15.69
N ASP A 28 -1.02 -2.66 -15.76
CA ASP A 28 -2.16 -3.23 -16.45
C ASP A 28 -1.88 -3.41 -17.95
N ALA A 29 -1.24 -2.42 -18.59
CA ALA A 29 -0.82 -2.53 -19.99
C ALA A 29 0.23 -3.63 -20.19
N ALA A 30 1.20 -3.77 -19.28
CA ALA A 30 2.24 -4.79 -19.34
C ALA A 30 1.67 -6.20 -19.15
N VAL A 31 0.78 -6.38 -18.17
CA VAL A 31 0.07 -7.65 -17.90
C VAL A 31 -0.74 -8.06 -19.13
N ALA A 32 -1.51 -7.15 -19.71
CA ALA A 32 -2.27 -7.41 -20.93
C ALA A 32 -1.35 -7.79 -22.10
N LYS A 33 -0.23 -7.08 -22.28
CA LYS A 33 0.74 -7.37 -23.35
C LYS A 33 1.41 -8.73 -23.19
N ALA A 34 1.66 -9.16 -21.94
CA ALA A 34 2.25 -10.45 -21.62
C ALA A 34 1.26 -11.63 -21.69
N GLY A 35 -0.03 -11.37 -21.92
CA GLY A 35 -1.08 -12.40 -21.83
C GLY A 35 -1.33 -12.89 -20.41
N GLY A 36 -0.99 -12.07 -19.41
CA GLY A 36 -1.22 -12.37 -18.00
C GLY A 36 -2.68 -12.22 -17.60
N GLN A 37 -3.03 -12.80 -16.44
CA GLN A 37 -4.35 -12.60 -15.84
C GLN A 37 -4.49 -11.16 -15.31
N VAL A 38 -5.66 -10.56 -15.52
CA VAL A 38 -6.00 -9.23 -14.98
C VAL A 38 -5.82 -9.24 -13.46
N LEU A 39 -5.07 -8.26 -12.95
CA LEU A 39 -4.85 -8.07 -11.52
C LEU A 39 -6.09 -7.50 -10.85
N GLN A 40 -6.38 -7.96 -9.64
CA GLN A 40 -7.44 -7.40 -8.81
C GLN A 40 -6.80 -6.53 -7.72
N TYR A 41 -6.99 -5.22 -7.82
CA TYR A 41 -6.54 -4.29 -6.80
C TYR A 41 -7.51 -4.25 -5.62
N VAL A 42 -6.97 -4.33 -4.40
CA VAL A 42 -7.68 -4.23 -3.14
C VAL A 42 -7.24 -2.94 -2.46
N PRO A 43 -8.01 -1.85 -2.57
CA PRO A 43 -7.63 -0.56 -1.99
C PRO A 43 -7.54 -0.65 -0.47
N ILE A 44 -6.48 -0.09 0.09
CA ILE A 44 -6.28 0.07 1.52
C ILE A 44 -5.86 1.51 1.83
N ILE A 45 -6.62 2.17 2.70
CA ILE A 45 -6.35 3.51 3.20
C ILE A 45 -5.34 3.40 4.34
N ALA A 46 -4.18 4.02 4.16
CA ALA A 46 -3.16 4.16 5.18
C ALA A 46 -2.38 5.45 4.95
N GLY A 47 -1.79 5.99 6.01
CA GLY A 47 -0.91 7.14 5.94
C GLY A 47 -1.26 8.26 6.90
N ALA A 48 -0.50 9.34 6.79
CA ALA A 48 -0.60 10.52 7.63
C ALA A 48 -1.95 11.26 7.47
N GLY A 49 -2.52 11.31 6.27
CA GLY A 49 -3.85 11.87 6.04
C GLY A 49 -4.93 11.11 6.81
N HIS A 50 -4.92 9.77 6.72
CA HIS A 50 -5.86 8.92 7.44
C HIS A 50 -5.70 9.05 8.97
N TYR A 51 -4.46 9.16 9.43
CA TYR A 51 -4.15 9.39 10.84
C TYR A 51 -4.70 10.72 11.35
N LEU A 52 -4.60 11.81 10.58
CA LEU A 52 -5.20 13.09 10.95
C LEU A 52 -6.72 13.02 11.09
N GLU A 53 -7.38 12.27 10.21
CA GLU A 53 -8.85 12.17 10.18
C GLU A 53 -9.40 11.26 11.28
N THR A 54 -8.69 10.18 11.61
CA THR A 54 -9.25 9.07 12.39
C THR A 54 -8.46 8.72 13.65
N GLY A 55 -7.21 9.19 13.76
CA GLY A 55 -6.25 8.74 14.77
C GLY A 55 -5.63 7.36 14.48
N LEU A 56 -5.98 6.71 13.36
CA LEU A 56 -5.41 5.44 12.93
C LEU A 56 -4.49 5.66 11.71
N ASP A 57 -3.32 5.03 11.71
CA ASP A 57 -2.35 5.12 10.61
C ASP A 57 -2.68 4.22 9.41
N ILE A 58 -3.58 3.25 9.61
CA ILE A 58 -4.16 2.36 8.61
C ILE A 58 -5.61 2.06 8.98
N GLU A 59 -6.49 1.92 7.98
CA GLU A 59 -7.90 1.62 8.24
C GLU A 59 -8.08 0.29 8.97
N ALA A 60 -9.18 0.17 9.71
CA ALA A 60 -9.50 -1.06 10.44
C ALA A 60 -9.57 -2.27 9.48
N GLY A 61 -8.86 -3.34 9.81
CA GLY A 61 -8.76 -4.53 8.95
C GLY A 61 -7.81 -4.38 7.77
N GLY A 62 -7.20 -3.20 7.57
CA GLY A 62 -6.32 -2.93 6.44
C GLY A 62 -5.06 -3.81 6.46
N GLU A 63 -4.50 -4.06 7.63
CA GLU A 63 -3.32 -4.94 7.74
C GLU A 63 -3.66 -6.38 7.35
N GLU A 64 -4.75 -6.94 7.87
CA GLU A 64 -5.21 -8.29 7.51
C GLU A 64 -5.42 -8.43 6.00
N ARG A 65 -6.14 -7.47 5.39
CA ARG A 65 -6.36 -7.47 3.94
C ARG A 65 -5.08 -7.35 3.13
N ALA A 66 -4.07 -6.65 3.65
CA ALA A 66 -2.76 -6.58 3.02
C ALA A 66 -2.04 -7.95 3.03
N GLY A 67 -2.22 -8.74 4.08
CA GLY A 67 -1.67 -10.09 4.21
C GLY A 67 -2.41 -11.17 3.41
N ASP A 68 -3.70 -10.98 3.18
CA ASP A 68 -4.53 -11.90 2.37
C ASP A 68 -4.28 -11.73 0.85
N ALA A 69 -3.62 -10.64 0.44
CA ALA A 69 -3.26 -10.35 -0.95
C ALA A 69 -1.99 -11.10 -1.37
N ASP A 70 -1.81 -11.30 -2.68
CA ASP A 70 -0.59 -11.93 -3.22
C ASP A 70 0.63 -11.00 -3.16
N ALA A 71 0.42 -9.68 -3.18
CA ALA A 71 1.46 -8.66 -3.03
C ALA A 71 0.88 -7.33 -2.55
N ILE A 72 1.76 -6.45 -2.05
CA ILE A 72 1.45 -5.08 -1.65
C ILE A 72 2.13 -4.11 -2.61
N LEU A 73 1.35 -3.24 -3.26
CA LEU A 73 1.83 -2.06 -3.97
C LEU A 73 1.62 -0.83 -3.07
N LEU A 74 2.71 -0.27 -2.56
CA LEU A 74 2.70 0.91 -1.70
C LEU A 74 3.34 2.10 -2.43
N GLY A 75 2.64 3.24 -2.44
CA GLY A 75 3.13 4.50 -3.00
C GLY A 75 4.12 5.19 -2.08
N ALA A 76 3.66 6.21 -1.36
CA ALA A 76 4.47 6.92 -0.37
C ALA A 76 3.61 7.21 0.86
N ILE A 77 4.20 7.16 2.06
CA ILE A 77 3.50 7.51 3.30
C ILE A 77 4.28 8.61 4.01
N GLY A 78 3.55 9.60 4.52
CA GLY A 78 4.07 10.70 5.31
C GLY A 78 3.59 12.06 4.80
N LEU A 79 3.37 12.98 5.75
CA LEU A 79 3.16 14.40 5.49
C LEU A 79 4.10 15.20 6.41
N PRO A 80 4.75 16.28 5.94
CA PRO A 80 5.74 17.01 6.73
C PRO A 80 5.22 17.54 8.08
N SER A 81 3.93 17.90 8.14
CA SER A 81 3.28 18.49 9.32
C SER A 81 2.66 17.46 10.28
N VAL A 82 2.71 16.17 9.96
CA VAL A 82 2.00 15.13 10.72
C VAL A 82 3.00 14.21 11.40
N ARG A 83 2.86 14.07 12.72
CA ARG A 83 3.72 13.25 13.58
C ARG A 83 2.88 12.54 14.63
N GLN A 84 3.42 11.43 15.15
CA GLN A 84 2.95 10.83 16.40
C GLN A 84 3.27 11.74 17.60
N PRO A 85 2.65 11.51 18.77
CA PRO A 85 2.90 12.32 19.97
C PRO A 85 4.36 12.34 20.43
N ASP A 86 5.11 11.29 20.14
CA ASP A 86 6.55 11.17 20.43
C ASP A 86 7.45 11.84 19.38
N GLY A 87 6.85 12.49 18.38
CA GLY A 87 7.56 13.17 17.29
C GLY A 87 7.96 12.27 16.12
N THR A 88 7.66 10.97 16.14
CA THR A 88 7.97 10.07 15.03
C THR A 88 7.02 10.25 13.85
N GLU A 89 7.46 9.83 12.66
CA GLU A 89 6.62 9.88 11.45
C GLU A 89 5.57 8.77 11.46
N ILE A 90 4.46 9.01 10.76
CA ILE A 90 3.43 8.00 10.53
C ILE A 90 4.00 6.96 9.55
N ALA A 91 4.18 5.72 10.00
CA ALA A 91 4.89 4.70 9.24
C ALA A 91 4.31 3.28 9.42
N PRO A 92 3.02 3.04 9.10
CA PRO A 92 2.38 1.73 9.23
C PRO A 92 3.07 0.65 8.38
N HIS A 93 3.74 1.04 7.30
CA HIS A 93 4.49 0.13 6.43
C HIS A 93 5.67 -0.56 7.14
N LEU A 94 6.22 0.01 8.22
CA LEU A 94 7.21 -0.68 9.05
C LEU A 94 6.56 -1.84 9.81
N ARG A 95 5.37 -1.61 10.39
CA ARG A 95 4.58 -2.66 11.05
C ARG A 95 4.15 -3.76 10.09
N LEU A 96 3.83 -3.43 8.83
CA LEU A 96 3.58 -4.43 7.78
C LEU A 96 4.83 -5.29 7.49
N ARG A 97 6.03 -4.70 7.48
CA ARG A 97 7.28 -5.46 7.29
C ARG A 97 7.51 -6.45 8.42
N ASP A 98 7.33 -6.01 9.66
CA ASP A 98 7.48 -6.86 10.84
C ASP A 98 6.44 -7.98 10.86
N ARG A 99 5.16 -7.64 10.64
CA ARG A 99 4.02 -8.56 10.64
C ARG A 99 4.16 -9.67 9.60
N TYR A 100 4.64 -9.35 8.41
CA TYR A 100 4.77 -10.30 7.30
C TYR A 100 6.20 -10.84 7.08
N GLY A 101 7.13 -10.54 7.99
CA GLY A 101 8.50 -11.04 7.91
C GLY A 101 9.23 -10.60 6.64
N LEU A 102 9.00 -9.36 6.17
CA LEU A 102 9.59 -8.81 4.95
C LEU A 102 11.06 -8.36 5.18
N TYR A 103 11.92 -9.29 5.58
CA TYR A 103 13.30 -9.02 6.00
C TYR A 103 14.26 -8.74 4.83
N ALA A 104 13.94 -9.21 3.61
CA ALA A 104 14.82 -9.09 2.44
C ALA A 104 14.54 -7.78 1.68
N GLY A 105 15.27 -6.71 2.03
CA GLY A 105 15.21 -5.44 1.30
C GLY A 105 16.17 -5.41 0.11
N VAL A 106 15.62 -5.45 -1.11
CA VAL A 106 16.38 -5.30 -2.36
C VAL A 106 16.23 -3.87 -2.88
N ARG A 107 17.36 -3.21 -3.20
CA ARG A 107 17.41 -1.82 -3.67
C ARG A 107 18.35 -1.66 -4.86
#